data_AF-A0A1Y1RM61-F1
#
_entry.id   AF-A0A1Y1RM61-F1
#
_cell.length_a   1.000
_cell.length_b   1.000
_cell.length_c   1.000
_cell.angle_alpha   90.00
_cell.angle_beta   90.00
_cell.angle_gamma   90.00
#
_symmetry.space_group_name_H-M   'P 1'
#
loop_
_entity.id
_entity.type
_entity.pdbx_description
1 polymer ?
#
loop_
_entity_poly.entity_id
_entity_poly.type
_entity_poly.pdbx_seq_one_letter_code
_entity_poly.pdbx_strand_id
1 'polypeptide(L)'
;MTVLARLSRGADDALIRPLTLDNRAELETMIASDPVGFLFAAEHLAHFGLPAPSALTSLKTPHGFVGVFVPSKMLGEMGPKDVTPGRGAAPPLSAGEGLPGRARTTATGLLTKATTRLGARARRTEPVDRAATPMPGLTETLTPVRAQSERCYALVGAFWLGANCVPLTLPATYHRQVATYIWRHNRRIGSIFGHRAPVLGIWEHLARRMPAPFDVRDTQLLLELPSKANLAELAARSLARPEVAVPPILEPVRWARSDDRPSLLRASVAMFTEEVGYDPMTRDPAGYSRRIDELTRTGRTLVAVNSENVVIFKTDVGLAHGSICQLQGVWLHPAYRGQGLAPVLLAQACQLIRPRFPHLSLYVNDFNAPARALYQATGWQQRATYATVLF
;
A
#
# COMPACT_ATOMS: atom_id res chain seq x y z
N MET A 1 31.65 9.47 14.37
CA MET A 1 32.01 10.89 14.16
C MET A 1 30.74 11.73 14.01
N THR A 2 30.27 12.29 15.12
CA THR A 2 29.21 13.29 15.15
C THR A 2 29.79 14.66 14.77
N VAL A 3 28.94 15.55 14.26
CA VAL A 3 29.22 16.94 13.80
C VAL A 3 29.50 17.05 12.28
N LEU A 4 28.46 17.48 11.56
CA LEU A 4 28.51 18.24 10.32
C LEU A 4 29.35 17.65 9.17
N ALA A 5 28.82 16.62 8.52
CA ALA A 5 29.05 16.46 7.08
C ALA A 5 28.30 17.59 6.34
N ARG A 6 28.88 18.80 6.37
CA ARG A 6 28.56 19.88 5.42
C ARG A 6 29.04 19.43 4.03
N LEU A 7 28.28 18.53 3.42
CA LEU A 7 28.07 18.66 1.99
C LEU A 7 27.35 20.00 1.84
N SER A 8 27.96 20.96 1.15
CA SER A 8 27.30 22.21 0.78
C SER A 8 25.97 21.85 0.13
N ARG A 9 24.86 22.00 0.88
CA ARG A 9 23.52 21.87 0.30
C ARG A 9 23.42 22.97 -0.73
N GLY A 10 23.16 22.60 -1.98
CA GLY A 10 22.77 23.60 -2.98
C GLY A 10 21.54 24.35 -2.48
N ALA A 11 21.32 25.57 -2.92
CA ALA A 11 20.10 26.31 -2.60
C ALA A 11 18.82 25.50 -2.94
N ASP A 12 18.92 24.60 -3.93
CA ASP A 12 17.85 23.75 -4.47
C ASP A 12 17.72 22.37 -3.79
N ASP A 13 18.58 22.02 -2.83
CA ASP A 13 18.50 20.72 -2.15
C ASP A 13 17.34 20.69 -1.15
N ALA A 14 16.43 19.73 -1.32
CA ALA A 14 15.33 19.54 -0.40
C ALA A 14 15.84 19.02 0.95
N LEU A 15 15.18 19.48 2.02
CA LEU A 15 15.30 18.86 3.33
C LEU A 15 14.44 17.59 3.34
N ILE A 16 15.07 16.41 3.40
CA ILE A 16 14.38 15.12 3.52
C ILE A 16 14.52 14.61 4.95
N ARG A 17 13.41 14.43 5.66
CA ARG A 17 13.39 13.99 7.07
C ARG A 17 12.10 13.25 7.45
N PRO A 18 12.11 12.44 8.54
CA PRO A 18 10.88 11.89 9.10
C PRO A 18 9.84 12.99 9.41
N LEU A 19 8.57 12.68 9.18
CA LEU A 19 7.45 13.52 9.59
C LEU A 19 7.15 13.36 11.08
N THR A 20 6.70 14.45 11.71
CA THR A 20 6.26 14.50 13.11
C THR A 20 4.82 14.99 13.17
N LEU A 21 4.22 15.02 14.37
CA LEU A 21 2.87 15.57 14.58
C LEU A 21 2.69 16.99 14.01
N ASP A 22 3.74 17.82 13.97
CA ASP A 22 3.69 19.17 13.39
C ASP A 22 3.34 19.17 11.89
N ASN A 23 3.59 18.05 11.21
CA ASN A 23 3.35 17.87 9.78
C ASN A 23 2.07 17.09 9.48
N ARG A 24 1.28 16.72 10.50
CA ARG A 24 0.09 15.86 10.33
C ARG A 24 -0.91 16.44 9.34
N ALA A 25 -1.29 17.72 9.51
CA ALA A 25 -2.28 18.36 8.65
C ALA A 25 -1.83 18.45 7.17
N GLU A 26 -0.55 18.70 6.91
CA GLU A 26 0.01 18.73 5.55
C GLU A 26 0.00 17.33 4.92
N LEU A 27 0.36 16.29 5.70
CA LEU A 27 0.30 14.90 5.24
C LEU A 27 -1.15 14.47 4.96
N GLU A 28 -2.09 14.80 5.83
CA GLU A 28 -3.52 14.51 5.64
C GLU A 28 -4.08 15.20 4.39
N THR A 29 -3.69 16.45 4.15
CA THR A 29 -4.06 17.19 2.93
C THR A 29 -3.50 16.49 1.68
N MET A 30 -2.25 16.02 1.74
CA MET A 30 -1.64 15.26 0.64
C MET A 30 -2.37 13.93 0.40
N ILE A 31 -2.68 13.16 1.45
CA ILE A 31 -3.46 11.92 1.35
C ILE A 31 -4.85 12.18 0.76
N ALA A 32 -5.51 13.27 1.19
CA ALA A 32 -6.84 13.64 0.72
C ALA A 32 -6.88 14.05 -0.76
N SER A 33 -5.74 14.43 -1.36
CA SER A 33 -5.66 14.79 -2.78
C SER A 33 -5.89 13.60 -3.72
N ASP A 34 -5.62 12.38 -3.26
CA ASP A 34 -5.94 11.14 -3.96
C ASP A 34 -6.23 10.01 -2.95
N PRO A 35 -7.46 9.94 -2.42
CA PRO A 35 -7.78 9.03 -1.33
C PRO A 35 -7.78 7.55 -1.75
N VAL A 36 -7.90 7.26 -3.06
CA VAL A 36 -7.78 5.90 -3.60
C VAL A 36 -6.30 5.56 -3.83
N GLY A 37 -5.55 6.48 -4.44
CA GLY A 37 -4.12 6.35 -4.71
C GLY A 37 -3.25 6.28 -3.44
N PHE A 38 -3.70 6.93 -2.37
CA PHE A 38 -2.97 7.02 -1.11
C PHE A 38 -3.63 6.22 0.01
N LEU A 39 -4.47 5.24 -0.31
CA LEU A 39 -5.17 4.42 0.68
C LEU A 39 -4.21 3.70 1.65
N PHE A 40 -3.06 3.23 1.14
CA PHE A 40 -2.01 2.66 1.98
C PHE A 40 -1.54 3.66 3.05
N ALA A 41 -1.25 4.90 2.63
CA ALA A 41 -0.81 5.95 3.53
C ALA A 41 -1.90 6.33 4.53
N ALA A 42 -3.16 6.40 4.10
CA ALA A 42 -4.29 6.69 4.97
C ALA A 42 -4.44 5.64 6.09
N GLU A 43 -4.47 4.35 5.74
CA GLU A 43 -4.56 3.26 6.72
C GLU A 43 -3.33 3.22 7.65
N HIS A 44 -2.12 3.44 7.11
CA HIS A 44 -0.90 3.46 7.92
C HIS A 44 -0.84 4.65 8.87
N LEU A 45 -1.28 5.84 8.46
CA LEU A 45 -1.36 7.00 9.34
C LEU A 45 -2.38 6.77 10.47
N ALA A 46 -3.51 6.12 10.18
CA ALA A 46 -4.51 5.77 11.19
C ALA A 46 -3.99 4.74 12.21
N HIS A 47 -3.25 3.73 11.76
CA HIS A 47 -2.73 2.67 12.64
C HIS A 47 -1.49 3.10 13.44
N PHE A 48 -0.55 3.82 12.81
CA PHE A 48 0.77 4.09 13.41
C PHE A 48 0.93 5.54 13.89
N GLY A 49 0.10 6.47 13.42
CA GLY A 49 0.21 7.88 13.74
C GLY A 49 1.53 8.52 13.26
N LEU A 50 1.85 9.67 13.84
CA LEU A 50 3.14 10.34 13.68
C LEU A 50 3.76 10.55 15.06
N PRO A 51 5.10 10.50 15.18
CA PRO A 51 5.77 10.71 16.45
C PRO A 51 5.73 12.18 16.88
N ALA A 52 5.85 12.41 18.19
CA ALA A 52 5.97 13.76 18.75
C ALA A 52 7.23 14.48 18.23
N PRO A 53 7.20 15.82 18.12
CA PRO A 53 8.39 16.61 17.79
C PRO A 53 9.38 16.50 18.94
N SER A 54 10.48 15.78 18.74
CA SER A 54 11.60 15.77 19.70
C SER A 54 12.93 15.66 18.96
N ALA A 55 13.99 16.23 19.54
CA ALA A 55 15.34 16.11 19.01
C ALA A 55 15.78 14.63 18.87
N LEU A 56 15.26 13.74 19.74
CA LEU A 56 15.51 12.30 19.70
C LEU A 56 14.67 11.55 18.65
N THR A 57 13.53 12.10 18.22
CA THR A 57 12.70 11.54 17.14
C THR A 57 13.48 11.53 15.82
N SER A 58 14.38 12.49 15.62
CA SER A 58 15.30 12.52 14.45
C SER A 58 16.30 11.36 14.42
N LEU A 59 16.53 10.69 15.56
CA LEU A 59 17.56 9.66 15.74
C LEU A 59 17.00 8.23 15.90
N LYS A 60 15.69 8.06 16.17
CA LYS A 60 15.16 6.77 16.65
C LYS A 60 13.77 6.33 16.17
N THR A 61 13.09 6.99 15.23
CA THR A 61 11.87 6.40 14.65
C THR A 61 12.22 5.62 13.39
N PRO A 62 12.36 4.28 13.45
CA PRO A 62 12.96 3.52 12.36
C PRO A 62 11.96 3.23 11.22
N HIS A 63 10.73 3.73 11.34
CA HIS A 63 9.59 3.35 10.52
C HIS A 63 8.66 4.56 10.41
N GLY A 64 8.22 4.89 9.20
CA GLY A 64 7.14 5.85 9.06
C GLY A 64 7.20 6.72 7.82
N PHE A 65 6.43 7.80 7.87
CA PHE A 65 6.39 8.81 6.84
C PHE A 65 7.64 9.69 6.86
N VAL A 66 8.21 9.91 5.68
CA VAL A 66 9.32 10.81 5.41
C VAL A 66 8.82 11.91 4.50
N GLY A 67 9.09 13.16 4.86
CA GLY A 67 8.72 14.34 4.08
C GLY A 67 9.90 14.89 3.30
N VAL A 68 9.57 15.51 2.17
CA VAL A 68 10.44 16.30 1.30
C VAL A 68 10.01 17.75 1.42
N PHE A 69 10.93 18.59 1.90
CA PHE A 69 10.65 19.97 2.26
C PHE A 69 11.53 20.92 1.44
N VAL A 70 10.93 22.02 0.95
CA VAL A 70 11.66 23.04 0.18
C VAL A 70 11.53 24.40 0.87
N PRO A 71 12.52 25.30 0.75
CA PRO A 71 12.40 26.64 1.30
C PRO A 71 11.15 27.36 0.77
N SER A 72 10.35 27.98 1.63
CA SER A 72 9.07 28.60 1.23
C SER A 72 9.22 29.71 0.19
N LYS A 73 10.41 30.33 0.09
CA LYS A 73 10.76 31.31 -0.95
C LYS A 73 10.79 30.72 -2.37
N MET A 74 11.12 29.42 -2.50
CA MET A 74 11.18 28.71 -3.80
C MET A 74 9.79 28.39 -4.39
N LEU A 75 8.72 28.43 -3.59
CA LEU A 75 7.36 28.18 -4.09
C LEU A 75 6.79 29.35 -4.90
N GLY A 76 7.28 30.57 -4.69
CA GLY A 76 6.82 31.77 -5.41
C GLY A 76 7.32 31.84 -6.86
N GLU A 77 8.35 31.07 -7.22
CA GLU A 77 8.95 31.06 -8.56
C GLU A 77 8.41 29.92 -9.46
N MET A 78 7.70 28.94 -8.88
CA MET A 78 6.95 27.93 -9.63
C MET A 78 5.55 28.46 -9.98
N GLY A 79 5.44 29.14 -11.12
CA GLY A 79 4.17 29.70 -11.61
C GLY A 79 3.11 28.64 -11.95
N PRO A 80 1.84 29.03 -12.17
CA PRO A 80 0.67 28.12 -12.25
C PRO A 80 0.62 27.15 -13.44
N LYS A 81 1.70 27.01 -14.23
CA LYS A 81 1.72 26.17 -15.43
C LYS A 81 2.28 24.76 -15.23
N ASP A 82 2.90 24.47 -14.08
CA ASP A 82 3.49 23.14 -13.82
C ASP A 82 2.66 22.25 -12.88
N VAL A 83 1.45 22.69 -12.51
CA VAL A 83 0.48 21.93 -11.71
C VAL A 83 -0.83 21.79 -12.48
N THR A 84 -0.82 21.01 -13.55
CA THR A 84 -2.04 20.43 -14.13
C THR A 84 -1.80 18.95 -14.40
N PRO A 85 -2.71 18.05 -13.98
CA PRO A 85 -2.67 16.68 -14.46
C PRO A 85 -3.03 16.72 -15.94
N GLY A 86 -2.03 16.63 -16.80
CA GLY A 86 -2.24 16.49 -18.24
C GLY A 86 -3.14 15.28 -18.47
N ARG A 87 -4.38 15.52 -18.92
CA ARG A 87 -5.15 14.54 -19.69
C ARG A 87 -4.43 14.33 -21.02
N GLY A 88 -3.34 13.58 -20.98
CA GLY A 88 -2.64 13.12 -22.18
C GLY A 88 -3.43 11.97 -22.79
N ALA A 89 -4.04 12.21 -23.94
CA ALA A 89 -4.48 11.14 -24.82
C ALA A 89 -3.28 10.22 -25.12
N ALA A 90 -3.51 8.92 -25.10
CA ALA A 90 -2.50 7.92 -25.41
C ALA A 90 -1.95 8.14 -26.83
N PRO A 91 -0.62 8.24 -27.03
CA PRO A 91 -0.04 8.19 -28.36
C PRO A 91 -0.04 6.74 -28.89
N PRO A 92 -0.08 6.55 -30.22
CA PRO A 92 -0.08 5.22 -30.80
C PRO A 92 1.26 4.51 -30.56
N LEU A 93 1.17 3.21 -30.29
CA LEU A 93 2.31 2.31 -30.11
C LEU A 93 3.14 2.26 -31.39
N SER A 94 4.40 2.71 -31.32
CA SER A 94 5.43 2.38 -32.31
C SER A 94 6.30 1.22 -31.81
N ALA A 95 6.61 0.32 -32.74
CA ALA A 95 7.34 -0.93 -32.51
C ALA A 95 8.87 -0.74 -32.47
N GLY A 96 9.55 -1.61 -31.70
CA GLY A 96 11.02 -1.80 -31.66
C GLY A 96 11.72 -0.89 -30.63
N GLU A 97 12.64 -1.34 -29.77
CA GLU A 97 13.61 -2.42 -29.86
C GLU A 97 13.81 -3.13 -28.50
N GLY A 98 14.16 -4.42 -28.56
CA GLY A 98 14.28 -5.31 -27.40
C GLY A 98 15.49 -5.04 -26.52
N LEU A 99 15.27 -5.08 -25.20
CA LEU A 99 16.30 -5.22 -24.18
C LEU A 99 16.45 -6.71 -23.78
N PRO A 100 17.66 -7.14 -23.38
CA PRO A 100 18.10 -8.50 -23.58
C PRO A 100 17.56 -9.51 -22.55
N GLY A 101 17.18 -10.68 -23.08
CA GLY A 101 17.60 -11.99 -22.59
C GLY A 101 17.27 -12.35 -21.14
N ARG A 102 16.16 -13.09 -20.97
CA ARG A 102 15.85 -13.90 -19.79
C ARG A 102 17.08 -14.66 -19.27
N ALA A 103 17.63 -14.24 -18.14
CA ALA A 103 18.39 -15.12 -17.27
C ALA A 103 17.45 -15.60 -16.15
N ARG A 104 17.07 -16.88 -16.18
CA ARG A 104 16.39 -17.54 -15.07
C ARG A 104 17.41 -17.70 -13.94
N THR A 105 17.30 -16.86 -12.92
CA THR A 105 18.07 -17.03 -11.70
C THR A 105 17.11 -17.08 -10.51
N THR A 106 17.12 -18.22 -9.82
CA THR A 106 16.37 -18.49 -8.60
C THR A 106 16.80 -17.52 -7.49
N ALA A 107 15.95 -16.57 -7.10
CA ALA A 107 16.17 -15.74 -5.92
C ALA A 107 14.90 -15.12 -5.30
N THR A 108 15.02 -14.91 -3.99
CA THR A 108 14.11 -14.66 -2.85
C THR A 108 13.15 -13.47 -2.97
N GLY A 109 12.12 -13.35 -2.10
CA GLY A 109 10.98 -12.43 -2.35
C GLY A 109 10.36 -11.81 -1.12
N LEU A 110 9.22 -11.12 -1.29
CA LEU A 110 8.55 -10.38 -0.22
C LEU A 110 7.08 -10.05 -0.54
N LEU A 111 6.21 -10.29 0.45
CA LEU A 111 4.97 -9.53 0.69
C LEU A 111 4.73 -9.51 2.22
N THR A 112 5.25 -8.46 2.85
CA THR A 112 4.97 -7.94 4.20
C THR A 112 5.30 -8.83 5.42
N LYS A 113 6.49 -8.63 6.01
CA LYS A 113 6.75 -8.91 7.42
C LYS A 113 6.27 -7.71 8.25
N ALA A 114 5.22 -7.91 9.06
CA ALA A 114 4.94 -7.09 10.22
C ALA A 114 4.70 -8.02 11.41
N THR A 115 5.54 -7.84 12.42
CA THR A 115 5.65 -8.60 13.67
C THR A 115 4.51 -8.32 14.63
N THR A 116 3.94 -9.36 15.24
CA THR A 116 3.21 -9.28 16.50
C THR A 116 3.99 -10.06 17.56
N ARG A 117 4.58 -9.36 18.53
CA ARG A 117 4.93 -9.92 19.84
C ARG A 117 4.23 -9.07 20.90
N LEU A 118 3.15 -9.59 21.46
CA LEU A 118 2.65 -9.19 22.77
C LEU A 118 2.46 -10.47 23.58
N GLY A 119 3.48 -10.79 24.37
CA GLY A 119 3.41 -11.81 25.42
C GLY A 119 3.05 -11.12 26.73
N ALA A 120 1.95 -11.56 27.33
CA ALA A 120 1.46 -11.13 28.62
C ALA A 120 2.48 -11.38 29.75
N ARG A 121 2.64 -10.40 30.65
CA ARG A 121 2.97 -10.63 32.06
C ARG A 121 2.35 -9.51 32.89
N ALA A 122 1.22 -9.84 33.50
CA ALA A 122 0.65 -9.08 34.60
C ALA A 122 1.53 -9.28 35.84
N ARG A 123 1.97 -8.19 36.47
CA ARG A 123 2.27 -8.15 37.90
C ARG A 123 1.69 -6.86 38.46
N ARG A 124 0.80 -7.04 39.44
CA ARG A 124 0.26 -6.00 40.32
C ARG A 124 1.39 -5.46 41.20
N THR A 125 1.46 -4.14 41.34
CA THR A 125 1.98 -3.47 42.54
C THR A 125 1.22 -2.15 42.72
N GLU A 126 0.70 -1.97 43.93
CA GLU A 126 -0.16 -0.88 44.40
C GLU A 126 0.58 0.48 44.51
N PRO A 127 -0.15 1.61 44.61
CA PRO A 127 0.45 2.95 44.58
C PRO A 127 0.99 3.33 45.96
N VAL A 128 2.20 3.87 46.01
CA VAL A 128 2.70 4.60 47.19
C VAL A 128 2.72 6.08 46.84
N ASP A 129 1.83 6.77 47.52
CA ASP A 129 1.70 8.20 47.63
C ASP A 129 2.89 8.78 48.42
N ARG A 130 3.67 9.68 47.81
CA ARG A 130 4.60 10.56 48.53
C ARG A 130 4.63 11.93 47.90
N ALA A 131 4.00 12.85 48.60
CA ALA A 131 4.16 14.29 48.49
C ALA A 131 5.64 14.71 48.53
N ALA A 132 6.02 15.62 47.65
CA ALA A 132 7.26 16.39 47.74
C ALA A 132 6.91 17.89 47.70
N THR A 133 7.15 18.54 48.84
CA THR A 133 7.06 19.98 49.11
C THR A 133 8.10 20.76 48.29
N PRO A 134 7.83 22.01 47.85
CA PRO A 134 8.62 22.69 46.83
C PRO A 134 9.88 23.38 47.40
N MET A 135 10.93 23.46 46.58
CA MET A 135 12.07 24.36 46.83
C MET A 135 11.98 25.60 45.94
N PRO A 136 12.34 26.81 46.45
CA PRO A 136 12.09 28.07 45.79
C PRO A 136 13.30 28.55 44.96
N GLY A 137 13.01 29.37 43.94
CA GLY A 137 13.97 30.32 43.38
C GLY A 137 14.61 29.90 42.07
N LEU A 138 14.00 30.36 40.97
CA LEU A 138 14.63 31.09 39.85
C LEU A 138 13.51 31.37 38.84
N THR A 139 12.72 32.39 39.15
CA THR A 139 11.68 32.92 38.26
C THR A 139 12.37 33.76 37.19
N GLU A 140 13.02 33.11 36.22
CA GLU A 140 13.23 33.75 34.92
C GLU A 140 11.96 33.56 34.11
N THR A 141 11.23 34.65 33.95
CA THR A 141 10.13 34.85 33.03
C THR A 141 10.60 34.54 31.61
N LEU A 142 10.58 33.26 31.23
CA LEU A 142 10.53 32.85 29.84
C LEU A 142 9.17 33.28 29.30
N THR A 143 9.14 34.50 28.77
CA THR A 143 8.09 34.94 27.88
C THR A 143 7.96 33.87 26.81
N PRO A 144 6.78 33.30 26.55
CA PRO A 144 6.62 32.42 25.40
C PRO A 144 6.76 33.33 24.18
N VAL A 145 7.97 33.38 23.61
CA VAL A 145 8.17 33.82 22.25
C VAL A 145 7.26 32.89 21.44
N ARG A 146 6.11 33.42 21.03
CA ARG A 146 5.24 32.81 20.05
C ARG A 146 6.15 32.34 18.93
N ALA A 147 6.32 31.03 18.80
CA ALA A 147 6.90 30.40 17.62
C ALA A 147 5.87 30.51 16.48
N GLN A 148 5.55 31.74 16.10
CA GLN A 148 5.22 32.12 14.74
C GLN A 148 6.56 32.31 14.01
N SER A 149 7.42 31.29 14.03
CA SER A 149 8.41 31.17 12.98
C SER A 149 7.62 30.75 11.75
N GLU A 150 7.42 31.70 10.84
CA GLU A 150 6.99 31.42 9.48
C GLU A 150 7.68 30.15 9.02
N ARG A 151 6.91 29.14 8.58
CA ARG A 151 7.47 27.87 8.15
C ARG A 151 8.47 28.18 7.03
N CYS A 152 9.76 28.19 7.34
CA CYS A 152 10.82 28.44 6.36
C CYS A 152 10.85 27.36 5.27
N TYR A 153 10.15 26.25 5.49
CA TYR A 153 10.03 25.14 4.56
C TYR A 153 8.59 24.64 4.44
N ALA A 154 8.16 24.29 3.24
CA ALA A 154 6.86 23.67 2.97
C ALA A 154 7.02 22.20 2.56
N LEU A 155 6.09 21.33 2.97
CA LEU A 155 6.03 19.94 2.54
C LEU A 155 5.56 19.87 1.07
N VAL A 156 6.43 19.44 0.17
CA VAL A 156 6.10 19.29 -1.27
C VAL A 156 5.95 17.83 -1.70
N GLY A 157 6.42 16.90 -0.87
CA GLY A 157 6.24 15.48 -1.12
C GLY A 157 6.44 14.64 0.12
N ALA A 158 5.92 13.41 0.10
CA ALA A 158 6.07 12.45 1.17
C ALA A 158 6.16 11.03 0.64
N PHE A 159 6.71 10.14 1.45
CA PHE A 159 6.72 8.70 1.19
C PHE A 159 6.76 7.93 2.50
N TRP A 160 6.19 6.73 2.49
CA TRP A 160 6.40 5.76 3.56
C TRP A 160 7.72 5.01 3.32
N LEU A 161 8.52 4.84 4.38
CA LEU A 161 9.70 3.99 4.37
C LEU A 161 9.65 3.00 5.55
N GLY A 162 9.29 1.75 5.24
CA GLY A 162 9.24 0.63 6.18
C GLY A 162 9.76 -0.66 5.54
N ALA A 163 9.04 -1.77 5.68
CA ALA A 163 9.32 -3.00 4.94
C ALA A 163 9.14 -2.82 3.42
N ASN A 164 8.35 -1.83 3.02
CA ASN A 164 8.18 -1.37 1.64
C ASN A 164 8.43 0.14 1.59
N CYS A 165 8.71 0.67 0.41
CA CYS A 165 8.70 2.09 0.11
C CYS A 165 7.43 2.43 -0.67
N VAL A 166 6.63 3.39 -0.19
CA VAL A 166 5.37 3.79 -0.84
C VAL A 166 5.36 5.30 -1.02
N PRO A 167 5.70 5.82 -2.20
CA PRO A 167 5.63 7.25 -2.49
C PRO A 167 4.19 7.77 -2.46
N LEU A 168 3.99 8.96 -1.91
CA LEU A 168 2.76 9.73 -2.07
C LEU A 168 2.96 10.72 -3.23
N THR A 169 2.50 11.97 -3.08
CA THR A 169 2.92 13.07 -3.95
C THR A 169 4.43 13.23 -3.82
N LEU A 170 5.13 13.15 -4.94
CA LEU A 170 6.57 13.36 -4.99
C LEU A 170 6.98 13.95 -6.35
N PRO A 171 7.33 15.25 -6.41
CA PRO A 171 7.78 15.90 -7.63
C PRO A 171 9.03 15.24 -8.24
N ALA A 172 9.09 15.20 -9.57
CA ALA A 172 10.17 14.56 -10.33
C ALA A 172 11.56 15.08 -9.95
N THR A 173 11.67 16.39 -9.70
CA THR A 173 12.91 17.07 -9.28
C THR A 173 13.56 16.44 -8.04
N TYR A 174 12.78 15.79 -7.16
CA TYR A 174 13.28 15.21 -5.91
C TYR A 174 13.50 13.70 -5.94
N HIS A 175 13.22 13.01 -7.06
CA HIS A 175 13.38 11.55 -7.16
C HIS A 175 14.80 11.10 -6.85
N ARG A 176 15.83 11.79 -7.38
CA ARG A 176 17.25 11.50 -7.11
C ARG A 176 17.62 11.67 -5.64
N GLN A 177 17.12 12.72 -5.00
CA GLN A 177 17.42 13.02 -3.60
C GLN A 177 16.74 11.99 -2.67
N VAL A 178 15.50 11.61 -2.96
CA VAL A 178 14.78 10.54 -2.25
C VAL A 178 15.45 9.18 -2.43
N ALA A 179 15.85 8.82 -3.66
CA ALA A 179 16.60 7.59 -3.90
C ALA A 179 17.93 7.56 -3.11
N THR A 180 18.65 8.68 -3.06
CA THR A 180 19.88 8.81 -2.26
C THR A 180 19.59 8.66 -0.77
N TYR A 181 18.48 9.24 -0.28
CA TYR A 181 18.04 9.08 1.10
C TYR A 181 17.74 7.60 1.43
N ILE A 182 16.94 6.91 0.60
CA ILE A 182 16.59 5.49 0.78
C ILE A 182 17.86 4.62 0.84
N TRP A 183 18.76 4.79 -0.13
CA TRP A 183 20.01 4.04 -0.19
C TRP A 183 20.89 4.26 1.04
N ARG A 184 21.08 5.52 1.48
CA ARG A 184 21.89 5.85 2.66
C ARG A 184 21.34 5.28 3.97
N HIS A 185 20.03 5.04 4.04
CA HIS A 185 19.44 4.38 5.20
C HIS A 185 19.73 2.88 5.26
N ASN A 186 20.32 2.30 4.19
CA ASN A 186 20.74 0.91 4.08
C ASN A 186 19.66 -0.09 4.54
N ARG A 187 18.39 0.23 4.26
CA ARG A 187 17.24 -0.59 4.65
C ARG A 187 16.96 -1.63 3.59
N ARG A 188 16.69 -2.84 4.02
CA ARG A 188 16.10 -3.87 3.17
C ARG A 188 14.61 -3.56 3.00
N ILE A 189 14.24 -3.07 1.82
CA ILE A 189 12.85 -2.97 1.37
C ILE A 189 12.52 -4.16 0.47
N GLY A 190 11.31 -4.69 0.57
CA GLY A 190 10.83 -5.76 -0.30
C GLY A 190 10.15 -5.27 -1.56
N SER A 191 9.68 -4.02 -1.56
CA SER A 191 9.09 -3.43 -2.74
C SER A 191 9.11 -1.90 -2.71
N ILE A 192 9.00 -1.29 -3.90
CA ILE A 192 8.57 0.09 -4.10
C ILE A 192 7.27 0.03 -4.89
N PHE A 193 6.17 0.58 -4.38
CA PHE A 193 4.89 0.56 -5.09
C PHE A 193 4.05 1.80 -4.84
N GLY A 194 3.08 2.06 -5.71
CA GLY A 194 2.21 3.25 -5.70
C GLY A 194 2.10 3.84 -7.09
N HIS A 195 1.85 5.15 -7.18
CA HIS A 195 1.77 5.86 -8.47
C HIS A 195 3.01 5.63 -9.33
N ARG A 196 2.79 5.36 -10.62
CA ARG A 196 3.84 4.95 -11.56
C ARG A 196 5.00 5.94 -11.62
N ALA A 197 4.70 7.23 -11.77
CA ALA A 197 5.72 8.27 -11.94
C ALA A 197 6.74 8.33 -10.79
N PRO A 198 6.33 8.48 -9.51
CA PRO A 198 7.30 8.49 -8.42
C PRO A 198 7.95 7.14 -8.16
N VAL A 199 7.26 6.01 -8.37
CA VAL A 199 7.86 4.68 -8.21
C VAL A 199 9.01 4.47 -9.20
N LEU A 200 8.76 4.67 -10.50
CA LEU A 200 9.76 4.42 -11.53
C LEU A 200 10.89 5.46 -11.51
N GLY A 201 10.59 6.72 -11.22
CA GLY A 201 11.63 7.75 -11.12
C GLY A 201 12.55 7.57 -9.91
N ILE A 202 12.04 7.11 -8.76
CA ILE A 202 12.91 6.69 -7.65
C ILE A 202 13.74 5.46 -8.08
N TRP A 203 13.10 4.48 -8.73
CA TRP A 203 13.76 3.24 -9.13
C TRP A 203 14.91 3.48 -10.10
N GLU A 204 14.76 4.37 -11.09
CA GLU A 204 15.82 4.76 -12.03
C GLU A 204 17.13 5.14 -11.33
N HIS A 205 17.03 5.85 -10.19
CA HIS A 205 18.18 6.27 -9.39
C HIS A 205 18.68 5.23 -8.38
N LEU A 206 17.85 4.23 -8.04
CA LEU A 206 18.20 3.11 -7.17
C LEU A 206 18.75 1.89 -7.91
N ALA A 207 18.42 1.72 -9.19
CA ALA A 207 18.68 0.52 -9.97
C ALA A 207 20.16 0.10 -9.97
N ARG A 208 21.08 1.07 -9.95
CA ARG A 208 22.53 0.82 -9.91
C ARG A 208 23.09 0.50 -8.52
N ARG A 209 22.28 0.66 -7.46
CA ARG A 209 22.73 0.61 -6.05
C ARG A 209 22.05 -0.47 -5.22
N MET A 210 20.90 -0.97 -5.69
CA MET A 210 20.13 -2.01 -5.03
C MET A 210 20.30 -3.36 -5.75
N PRO A 211 19.98 -4.48 -5.08
CA PRO A 211 19.87 -5.77 -5.73
C PRO A 211 18.94 -5.70 -6.95
N ALA A 212 19.22 -6.51 -7.97
CA ALA A 212 18.35 -6.63 -9.12
C ALA A 212 16.95 -7.06 -8.66
N PRO A 213 15.88 -6.34 -9.06
CA PRO A 213 14.53 -6.74 -8.73
C PRO A 213 14.23 -8.05 -9.44
N PHE A 214 13.52 -8.96 -8.79
CA PHE A 214 13.11 -10.20 -9.45
C PHE A 214 11.92 -9.98 -10.39
N ASP A 215 11.18 -8.88 -10.22
CA ASP A 215 10.07 -8.48 -11.10
C ASP A 215 9.86 -6.96 -11.05
N VAL A 216 9.56 -6.37 -12.21
CA VAL A 216 9.26 -4.94 -12.39
C VAL A 216 7.95 -4.84 -13.15
N ARG A 217 6.91 -4.39 -12.45
CA ARG A 217 5.57 -4.17 -12.97
C ARG A 217 5.41 -2.69 -13.21
N ASP A 218 5.83 -2.22 -14.36
CA ASP A 218 5.88 -0.79 -14.66
C ASP A 218 4.50 -0.18 -14.97
N THR A 219 3.51 -1.02 -15.25
CA THR A 219 2.16 -0.61 -15.62
C THR A 219 1.12 -1.49 -14.93
N GLN A 220 0.46 -0.92 -13.91
CA GLN A 220 -0.65 -1.54 -13.21
C GLN A 220 -1.82 -0.56 -13.18
N LEU A 221 -3.00 -0.98 -13.60
CA LEU A 221 -4.17 -0.10 -13.68
C LEU A 221 -4.80 -0.03 -12.28
N LEU A 222 -4.80 1.15 -11.65
CA LEU A 222 -5.56 1.39 -10.44
C LEU A 222 -7.01 1.64 -10.83
N LEU A 223 -7.90 0.74 -10.42
CA LEU A 223 -9.31 0.75 -10.73
C LEU A 223 -10.14 1.09 -9.49
N GLU A 224 -11.26 1.79 -9.70
CA GLU A 224 -12.29 2.04 -8.70
C GLU A 224 -13.64 1.54 -9.24
N LEU A 225 -14.44 0.90 -8.39
CA LEU A 225 -15.83 0.61 -8.65
C LEU A 225 -16.69 1.73 -8.06
N PRO A 226 -17.35 2.56 -8.90
CA PRO A 226 -18.19 3.65 -8.40
C PRO A 226 -19.30 3.13 -7.48
N SER A 227 -19.61 3.88 -6.41
CA SER A 227 -20.66 3.53 -5.45
C SER A 227 -22.04 3.30 -6.10
N LYS A 228 -22.31 4.02 -7.20
CA LYS A 228 -23.54 3.91 -8.01
C LYS A 228 -23.59 2.70 -8.95
N ALA A 229 -22.51 1.94 -9.13
CA ALA A 229 -22.52 0.81 -10.05
C ALA A 229 -23.51 -0.25 -9.56
N ASN A 230 -24.50 -0.63 -10.37
CA ASN A 230 -25.50 -1.63 -9.99
C ASN A 230 -24.94 -3.05 -10.25
N LEU A 231 -24.79 -3.82 -9.18
CA LEU A 231 -24.31 -5.21 -9.23
C LEU A 231 -25.42 -6.23 -8.93
N ALA A 232 -26.65 -5.78 -8.64
CA ALA A 232 -27.71 -6.64 -8.12
C ALA A 232 -28.11 -7.72 -9.10
N GLU A 233 -28.34 -7.36 -10.36
CA GLU A 233 -28.68 -8.34 -11.40
C GLU A 233 -27.55 -9.35 -11.58
N LEU A 234 -26.30 -8.88 -11.63
CA LEU A 234 -25.13 -9.75 -11.83
C LEU A 234 -24.91 -10.71 -10.65
N ALA A 235 -25.06 -10.22 -9.42
CA ALA A 235 -24.90 -11.01 -8.21
C ALA A 235 -26.03 -12.03 -7.99
N ALA A 236 -27.22 -11.76 -8.53
CA ALA A 236 -28.38 -12.65 -8.47
C ALA A 236 -28.34 -13.79 -9.52
N ARG A 237 -27.40 -13.75 -10.48
CA ARG A 237 -27.29 -14.82 -11.49
C ARG A 237 -26.94 -16.16 -10.84
N SER A 238 -27.51 -17.22 -11.41
CA SER A 238 -27.26 -18.58 -10.93
C SER A 238 -25.77 -18.94 -11.00
N LEU A 239 -25.28 -19.57 -9.93
CA LEU A 239 -23.95 -20.16 -9.84
C LEU A 239 -23.93 -21.61 -10.38
N ALA A 240 -25.09 -22.23 -10.63
CA ALA A 240 -25.18 -23.59 -11.13
C ALA A 240 -24.66 -23.69 -12.57
N ARG A 241 -23.81 -24.68 -12.83
CA ARG A 241 -23.25 -25.01 -14.16
C ARG A 241 -23.34 -26.52 -14.38
N PRO A 242 -24.54 -27.06 -14.67
CA PRO A 242 -24.77 -28.51 -14.73
C PRO A 242 -23.98 -29.21 -15.83
N GLU A 243 -23.60 -28.49 -16.89
CA GLU A 243 -22.83 -29.01 -18.01
C GLU A 243 -21.32 -29.15 -17.72
N VAL A 244 -20.87 -28.70 -16.55
CA VAL A 244 -19.45 -28.67 -16.18
C VAL A 244 -19.18 -29.75 -15.15
N ALA A 245 -18.23 -30.64 -15.44
CA ALA A 245 -17.81 -31.71 -14.54
C ALA A 245 -16.92 -31.19 -13.38
N VAL A 246 -17.46 -30.29 -12.57
CA VAL A 246 -16.85 -29.79 -11.32
C VAL A 246 -17.85 -29.90 -10.17
N PRO A 247 -17.39 -30.07 -8.91
CA PRO A 247 -18.31 -30.07 -7.78
C PRO A 247 -19.14 -28.77 -7.73
N PRO A 248 -20.47 -28.85 -7.53
CA PRO A 248 -21.34 -27.67 -7.47
C PRO A 248 -20.90 -26.66 -6.42
N ILE A 249 -21.15 -25.37 -6.68
CA ILE A 249 -20.94 -24.32 -5.67
C ILE A 249 -22.03 -24.45 -4.61
N LEU A 250 -21.64 -24.65 -3.36
CA LEU A 250 -22.55 -24.93 -2.24
C LEU A 250 -23.17 -23.67 -1.67
N GLU A 251 -22.32 -22.67 -1.41
CA GLU A 251 -22.72 -21.38 -0.84
C GLU A 251 -22.34 -20.24 -1.81
N PRO A 252 -23.19 -19.21 -1.96
CA PRO A 252 -22.78 -17.93 -2.51
C PRO A 252 -21.57 -17.35 -1.76
N VAL A 253 -20.98 -16.27 -2.29
CA VAL A 253 -19.88 -15.61 -1.59
C VAL A 253 -20.32 -15.20 -0.19
N ARG A 254 -19.45 -15.46 0.80
CA ARG A 254 -19.62 -15.11 2.21
C ARG A 254 -18.29 -14.71 2.83
N TRP A 255 -18.33 -14.10 4.02
CA TRP A 255 -17.14 -13.92 4.84
C TRP A 255 -16.55 -15.28 5.23
N ALA A 256 -15.22 -15.35 5.23
CA ALA A 256 -14.49 -16.55 5.62
C ALA A 256 -14.69 -16.87 7.11
N ARG A 257 -14.78 -18.16 7.41
CA ARG A 257 -14.91 -18.75 8.74
C ARG A 257 -13.60 -19.45 9.11
N SER A 258 -13.38 -19.71 10.39
CA SER A 258 -12.19 -20.43 10.85
C SER A 258 -12.01 -21.80 10.18
N ASP A 259 -13.11 -22.49 9.90
CA ASP A 259 -13.10 -23.82 9.28
C ASP A 259 -12.67 -23.80 7.80
N ASP A 260 -12.77 -22.64 7.12
CA ASP A 260 -12.29 -22.50 5.73
C ASP A 260 -10.76 -22.50 5.66
N ARG A 261 -10.06 -22.27 6.79
CA ARG A 261 -8.61 -22.01 6.84
C ARG A 261 -7.77 -23.01 6.03
N PRO A 262 -7.93 -24.34 6.14
CA PRO A 262 -7.09 -25.28 5.39
C PRO A 262 -7.24 -25.10 3.88
N SER A 263 -8.46 -24.88 3.37
CA SER A 263 -8.69 -24.68 1.94
C SER A 263 -8.34 -23.27 1.48
N LEU A 264 -8.58 -22.26 2.32
CA LEU A 264 -8.25 -20.88 2.04
C LEU A 264 -6.74 -20.66 1.92
N LEU A 265 -5.94 -21.34 2.77
CA LEU A 265 -4.48 -21.28 2.66
C LEU A 265 -4.01 -21.82 1.31
N ARG A 266 -4.55 -22.97 0.86
CA ARG A 266 -4.24 -23.54 -0.47
C ARG A 266 -4.62 -22.59 -1.61
N ALA A 267 -5.82 -22.02 -1.57
CA ALA A 267 -6.28 -21.04 -2.55
C ALA A 267 -5.38 -19.80 -2.59
N SER A 268 -4.97 -19.30 -1.42
CA SER A 268 -4.08 -18.13 -1.31
C SER A 268 -2.68 -18.42 -1.85
N VAL A 269 -2.11 -19.59 -1.54
CA VAL A 269 -0.83 -20.06 -2.08
C VAL A 269 -0.90 -20.21 -3.60
N ALA A 270 -1.96 -20.83 -4.14
CA ALA A 270 -2.16 -20.99 -5.57
C ALA A 270 -2.24 -19.63 -6.28
N MET A 271 -3.08 -18.73 -5.78
CA MET A 271 -3.20 -17.37 -6.28
C MET A 271 -1.85 -16.63 -6.29
N PHE A 272 -1.11 -16.67 -5.18
CA PHE A 272 0.19 -16.00 -5.08
C PHE A 272 1.18 -16.59 -6.08
N THR A 273 1.21 -17.92 -6.20
CA THR A 273 2.13 -18.62 -7.10
C THR A 273 1.83 -18.31 -8.56
N GLU A 274 0.55 -18.23 -8.94
CA GLU A 274 0.12 -17.83 -10.29
C GLU A 274 0.52 -16.37 -10.61
N GLU A 275 0.38 -15.47 -9.64
CA GLU A 275 0.60 -14.03 -9.80
C GLU A 275 2.07 -13.61 -9.72
N VAL A 276 2.88 -14.31 -8.93
CA VAL A 276 4.27 -13.92 -8.60
C VAL A 276 5.29 -14.94 -9.10
N GLY A 277 4.88 -16.17 -9.42
CA GLY A 277 5.74 -17.20 -10.01
C GLY A 277 6.54 -18.04 -9.01
N TYR A 278 6.26 -17.95 -7.71
CA TYR A 278 6.86 -18.81 -6.69
C TYR A 278 5.92 -19.08 -5.51
N ASP A 279 6.13 -20.19 -4.79
CA ASP A 279 5.35 -20.55 -3.60
C ASP A 279 5.76 -19.69 -2.39
N PRO A 280 4.85 -18.88 -1.80
CA PRO A 280 5.17 -18.05 -0.64
C PRO A 280 5.56 -18.86 0.60
N MET A 281 5.12 -20.11 0.71
CA MET A 281 5.42 -21.01 1.83
C MET A 281 6.88 -21.47 1.84
N THR A 282 7.60 -21.37 0.72
CA THR A 282 9.03 -21.67 0.68
C THR A 282 9.89 -20.59 1.33
N ARG A 283 9.35 -19.38 1.50
CA ARG A 283 10.10 -18.19 1.97
C ARG A 283 9.72 -17.77 3.38
N ASP A 284 8.43 -17.67 3.67
CA ASP A 284 7.94 -17.26 4.99
C ASP A 284 6.62 -17.96 5.34
N PRO A 285 6.65 -19.29 5.55
CA PRO A 285 5.41 -20.05 5.77
C PRO A 285 4.66 -19.60 7.02
N ALA A 286 5.38 -19.23 8.09
CA ALA A 286 4.78 -18.73 9.32
C ALA A 286 4.21 -17.31 9.17
N GLY A 287 4.92 -16.41 8.48
CA GLY A 287 4.43 -15.06 8.21
C GLY A 287 3.23 -15.05 7.26
N TYR A 288 3.29 -15.84 6.19
CA TYR A 288 2.22 -15.95 5.22
C TYR A 288 0.95 -16.55 5.84
N SER A 289 1.07 -17.67 6.58
CA SER A 289 -0.06 -18.27 7.28
C SER A 289 -0.70 -17.30 8.28
N ARG A 290 0.12 -16.61 9.09
CA ARG A 290 -0.36 -15.60 10.05
C ARG A 290 -1.13 -14.48 9.37
N ARG A 291 -0.71 -14.04 8.18
CA ARG A 291 -1.39 -13.00 7.42
C ARG A 291 -2.78 -13.47 6.96
N ILE A 292 -2.89 -14.70 6.45
CA ILE A 292 -4.19 -15.28 6.06
C ILE A 292 -5.11 -15.42 7.29
N ASP A 293 -4.55 -15.88 8.41
CA ASP A 293 -5.28 -16.03 9.68
C ASP A 293 -5.79 -14.67 10.18
N GLU A 294 -4.95 -13.63 10.11
CA GLU A 294 -5.31 -12.27 10.53
C GLU A 294 -6.40 -11.64 9.66
N LEU A 295 -6.32 -11.79 8.33
CA LEU A 295 -7.37 -11.31 7.42
C LEU A 295 -8.70 -12.02 7.66
N THR A 296 -8.66 -13.32 7.93
CA THR A 296 -9.86 -14.12 8.26
C THR A 296 -10.46 -13.65 9.59
N ARG A 297 -9.64 -13.58 10.64
CA ARG A 297 -10.04 -13.17 12.00
C ARG A 297 -10.59 -11.76 12.06
N THR A 298 -10.08 -10.85 11.24
CA THR A 298 -10.53 -9.44 11.18
C THR A 298 -11.70 -9.22 10.25
N GLY A 299 -12.29 -10.28 9.70
CA GLY A 299 -13.44 -10.20 8.80
C GLY A 299 -13.11 -9.44 7.52
N ARG A 300 -11.93 -9.71 6.94
CA ARG A 300 -11.44 -9.09 5.71
C ARG A 300 -11.38 -10.06 4.52
N THR A 301 -11.65 -11.34 4.71
CA THR A 301 -11.60 -12.33 3.62
C THR A 301 -13.00 -12.80 3.22
N LEU A 302 -13.28 -12.83 1.92
CA LEU A 302 -14.49 -13.42 1.35
C LEU A 302 -14.16 -14.66 0.53
N VAL A 303 -15.02 -15.66 0.62
CA VAL A 303 -14.88 -16.95 -0.07
C VAL A 303 -16.21 -17.41 -0.66
N ALA A 304 -16.14 -18.21 -1.73
CA ALA A 304 -17.20 -19.16 -2.06
C ALA A 304 -16.62 -20.57 -1.99
N VAL A 305 -17.45 -21.54 -1.60
CA VAL A 305 -17.05 -22.93 -1.41
C VAL A 305 -17.92 -23.87 -2.24
N ASN A 306 -17.34 -24.96 -2.72
CA ASN A 306 -18.08 -26.02 -3.40
C ASN A 306 -18.68 -27.03 -2.41
N SER A 307 -19.42 -28.01 -2.92
CA SER A 307 -20.06 -29.09 -2.16
C SER A 307 -19.10 -29.98 -1.38
N GLU A 308 -17.80 -29.85 -1.62
CA GLU A 308 -16.72 -30.59 -0.94
C GLU A 308 -15.97 -29.69 0.07
N ASN A 309 -16.52 -28.51 0.40
CA ASN A 309 -15.91 -27.50 1.28
C ASN A 309 -14.55 -26.99 0.78
N VAL A 310 -14.31 -27.03 -0.54
CA VAL A 310 -13.13 -26.42 -1.15
C VAL A 310 -13.44 -24.98 -1.49
N VAL A 311 -12.57 -24.06 -1.08
CA VAL A 311 -12.59 -22.65 -1.50
C VAL A 311 -12.31 -22.58 -3.00
N ILE A 312 -13.34 -22.18 -3.76
CA ILE A 312 -13.26 -22.05 -5.22
C ILE A 312 -13.11 -20.60 -5.66
N PHE A 313 -13.52 -19.65 -4.84
CA PHE A 313 -13.29 -18.22 -5.07
C PHE A 313 -12.82 -17.57 -3.79
N LYS A 314 -11.89 -16.62 -3.90
CA LYS A 314 -11.52 -15.77 -2.77
C LYS A 314 -11.13 -14.36 -3.18
N THR A 315 -11.32 -13.42 -2.27
CA THR A 315 -10.78 -12.05 -2.34
C THR A 315 -10.62 -11.50 -0.93
N ASP A 316 -9.66 -10.60 -0.72
CA ASP A 316 -9.47 -9.93 0.58
C ASP A 316 -9.69 -8.43 0.46
N VAL A 317 -10.19 -7.83 1.53
CA VAL A 317 -10.09 -6.40 1.82
C VAL A 317 -8.66 -6.14 2.34
N GLY A 318 -7.74 -5.83 1.43
CA GLY A 318 -6.32 -5.70 1.73
C GLY A 318 -5.98 -4.44 2.52
N LEU A 319 -6.55 -3.31 2.10
CA LEU A 319 -6.41 -2.01 2.75
C LEU A 319 -7.81 -1.41 2.94
N ALA A 320 -8.03 -0.70 4.05
CA ALA A 320 -9.28 0.01 4.28
C ALA A 320 -9.08 1.26 5.14
N HIS A 321 -9.70 2.37 4.73
CA HIS A 321 -9.70 3.61 5.51
C HIS A 321 -10.92 4.46 5.14
N GLY A 322 -11.64 4.98 6.15
CA GLY A 322 -12.88 5.72 5.94
C GLY A 322 -13.91 4.90 5.17
N SER A 323 -14.44 5.45 4.09
CA SER A 323 -15.44 4.83 3.20
C SER A 323 -14.84 4.01 2.05
N ILE A 324 -13.51 3.86 2.00
CA ILE A 324 -12.79 3.25 0.88
C ILE A 324 -12.10 1.96 1.35
N CYS A 325 -12.13 0.94 0.50
CA CYS A 325 -11.24 -0.19 0.64
C CYS A 325 -10.60 -0.61 -0.69
N GLN A 326 -9.53 -1.39 -0.61
CA GLN A 326 -8.85 -1.97 -1.76
C GLN A 326 -8.90 -3.49 -1.68
N LEU A 327 -9.51 -4.09 -2.70
CA LEU A 327 -9.52 -5.53 -2.89
C LEU A 327 -8.13 -5.99 -3.34
N GLN A 328 -7.71 -7.13 -2.82
CA GLN A 328 -6.50 -7.81 -3.26
C GLN A 328 -6.77 -9.30 -3.44
N GLY A 329 -6.03 -9.89 -4.38
CA GLY A 329 -6.03 -11.33 -4.55
C GLY A 329 -7.40 -11.88 -4.91
N VAL A 330 -8.01 -11.34 -5.96
CA VAL A 330 -9.22 -11.91 -6.57
C VAL A 330 -8.80 -13.16 -7.32
N TRP A 331 -9.29 -14.32 -6.86
CA TRP A 331 -8.91 -15.60 -7.43
C TRP A 331 -10.12 -16.51 -7.59
N LEU A 332 -10.13 -17.22 -8.72
CA LEU A 332 -11.08 -18.28 -9.02
C LEU A 332 -10.27 -19.55 -9.33
N HIS A 333 -10.66 -20.66 -8.71
CA HIS A 333 -10.04 -21.95 -8.89
C HIS A 333 -10.01 -22.33 -10.39
N PRO A 334 -8.88 -22.82 -10.93
CA PRO A 334 -8.71 -23.06 -12.37
C PRO A 334 -9.84 -23.87 -13.02
N ALA A 335 -10.31 -24.94 -12.35
CA ALA A 335 -11.41 -25.78 -12.83
C ALA A 335 -12.75 -25.05 -13.04
N TYR A 336 -12.95 -23.88 -12.41
CA TYR A 336 -14.19 -23.09 -12.50
C TYR A 336 -14.06 -21.91 -13.49
N ARG A 337 -12.89 -21.72 -14.11
CA ARG A 337 -12.66 -20.64 -15.09
C ARG A 337 -13.35 -20.97 -16.42
N GLY A 338 -13.63 -19.93 -17.22
CA GLY A 338 -14.33 -20.08 -18.51
C GLY A 338 -15.85 -20.26 -18.40
N GLN A 339 -16.41 -20.42 -17.20
CA GLN A 339 -17.83 -20.70 -16.99
C GLN A 339 -18.69 -19.46 -16.66
N GLY A 340 -18.15 -18.26 -16.89
CA GLY A 340 -18.85 -17.00 -16.54
C GLY A 340 -19.12 -16.81 -15.04
N LEU A 341 -18.42 -17.54 -14.16
CA LEU A 341 -18.61 -17.49 -12.70
C LEU A 341 -17.93 -16.28 -12.04
N ALA A 342 -16.77 -15.86 -12.57
CA ALA A 342 -15.99 -14.78 -11.97
C ALA A 342 -16.76 -13.44 -11.82
N PRO A 343 -17.52 -12.96 -12.83
CA PRO A 343 -18.31 -11.73 -12.68
C PRO A 343 -19.39 -11.84 -11.58
N VAL A 344 -20.06 -12.99 -11.48
CA VAL A 344 -21.11 -13.23 -10.47
C VAL A 344 -20.53 -13.24 -9.06
N LEU A 345 -19.45 -13.99 -8.85
CA LEU A 345 -18.80 -14.12 -7.54
C LEU A 345 -18.17 -12.79 -7.11
N LEU A 346 -17.52 -12.05 -8.02
CA LEU A 346 -16.99 -10.72 -7.72
C LEU A 346 -18.12 -9.73 -7.37
N ALA A 347 -19.25 -9.77 -8.07
CA ALA A 347 -20.41 -8.92 -7.78
C ALA A 347 -20.99 -9.22 -6.39
N GLN A 348 -21.15 -10.50 -6.03
CA GLN A 348 -21.57 -10.91 -4.68
C GLN A 348 -20.60 -10.44 -3.61
N ALA A 349 -19.28 -10.59 -3.83
CA ALA A 349 -18.26 -10.09 -2.91
C ALA A 349 -18.39 -8.57 -2.70
N CYS A 350 -18.51 -7.81 -3.79
CA CYS A 350 -18.66 -6.36 -3.73
C CYS A 350 -19.93 -5.94 -2.97
N GLN A 351 -21.05 -6.64 -3.13
CA GLN A 351 -22.28 -6.37 -2.38
C GLN A 351 -22.13 -6.56 -0.88
N LEU A 352 -21.36 -7.56 -0.44
CA LEU A 352 -21.10 -7.79 0.99
C LEU A 352 -20.17 -6.73 1.62
N ILE A 353 -19.28 -6.14 0.82
CA ILE A 353 -18.30 -5.16 1.29
C ILE A 353 -18.91 -3.75 1.34
N ARG A 354 -19.78 -3.40 0.38
CA ARG A 354 -20.37 -2.07 0.19
C ARG A 354 -21.05 -1.44 1.42
N PRO A 355 -21.79 -2.19 2.26
CA PRO A 355 -22.38 -1.64 3.48
C PRO A 355 -21.35 -0.98 4.40
N ARG A 356 -20.11 -1.48 4.39
CA ARG A 356 -19.00 -0.92 5.17
C ARG A 356 -18.13 0.05 4.36
N PHE A 357 -17.90 -0.25 3.07
CA PHE A 357 -17.03 0.54 2.19
C PHE A 357 -17.73 0.81 0.85
N PRO A 358 -18.43 1.95 0.71
CA PRO A 358 -19.11 2.31 -0.52
C PRO A 358 -18.19 2.44 -1.75
N HIS A 359 -16.90 2.72 -1.54
CA HIS A 359 -15.90 2.85 -2.58
C HIS A 359 -14.95 1.65 -2.54
N LEU A 360 -14.91 0.89 -3.63
CA LEU A 360 -14.02 -0.25 -3.77
C LEU A 360 -12.94 0.08 -4.79
N SER A 361 -11.70 -0.27 -4.51
CA SER A 361 -10.58 -0.13 -5.44
C SER A 361 -9.82 -1.44 -5.58
N LEU A 362 -9.02 -1.57 -6.61
CA LEU A 362 -8.02 -2.62 -6.80
C LEU A 362 -7.00 -2.13 -7.81
N TYR A 363 -5.86 -2.80 -7.94
CA TYR A 363 -5.00 -2.61 -9.09
C TYR A 363 -4.66 -3.94 -9.75
N VAL A 364 -4.47 -3.90 -11.06
CA VAL A 364 -4.27 -5.09 -11.90
C VAL A 364 -3.11 -4.85 -12.85
N ASN A 365 -2.25 -5.86 -13.05
CA ASN A 365 -1.20 -5.75 -14.07
C ASN A 365 -1.81 -5.65 -15.46
N ASP A 366 -1.19 -4.83 -16.31
CA ASP A 366 -1.62 -4.63 -17.69
C ASP A 366 -1.64 -5.92 -18.53
N PHE A 367 -0.70 -6.84 -18.27
CA PHE A 367 -0.59 -8.14 -18.92
C PHE A 367 -1.69 -9.14 -18.51
N ASN A 368 -2.43 -8.90 -17.42
CA ASN A 368 -3.51 -9.79 -16.98
C ASN A 368 -4.82 -9.47 -17.72
N ALA A 369 -4.83 -9.79 -19.03
CA ALA A 369 -5.98 -9.53 -19.91
C ALA A 369 -7.30 -10.14 -19.39
N PRO A 370 -7.36 -11.38 -18.85
CA PRO A 370 -8.59 -11.94 -18.29
C PRO A 370 -9.14 -11.15 -17.10
N ALA A 371 -8.29 -10.72 -16.16
CA ALA A 371 -8.73 -9.92 -15.01
C ALA A 371 -9.21 -8.54 -15.46
N ARG A 372 -8.51 -7.90 -16.41
CA ARG A 372 -8.93 -6.62 -16.98
C ARG A 372 -10.31 -6.71 -17.64
N ALA A 373 -10.57 -7.77 -18.41
CA ALA A 373 -11.88 -8.02 -19.00
C ALA A 373 -12.97 -8.23 -17.94
N LEU A 374 -12.67 -8.97 -16.87
CA LEU A 374 -13.57 -9.15 -15.72
C LEU A 374 -13.93 -7.80 -15.07
N TYR A 375 -12.93 -6.97 -14.77
CA TYR A 375 -13.16 -5.69 -14.11
C TYR A 375 -13.92 -4.70 -15.01
N GLN A 376 -13.63 -4.68 -16.31
CA GLN A 376 -14.42 -3.90 -17.26
C GLN A 376 -15.88 -4.38 -17.30
N ALA A 377 -16.12 -5.70 -17.37
CA ALA A 377 -17.47 -6.28 -17.39
C ALA A 377 -18.25 -6.07 -16.07
N THR A 378 -17.56 -5.81 -14.97
CA THR A 378 -18.17 -5.55 -13.65
C THR A 378 -18.23 -4.05 -13.29
N GLY A 379 -17.94 -3.17 -14.26
CA GLY A 379 -18.15 -1.72 -14.13
C GLY A 379 -17.02 -0.95 -13.43
N TRP A 380 -15.84 -1.54 -13.28
CA TRP A 380 -14.67 -0.86 -12.73
C TRP A 380 -14.10 0.14 -13.71
N GLN A 381 -13.58 1.25 -13.20
CA GLN A 381 -13.06 2.36 -13.99
C GLN A 381 -11.63 2.66 -13.57
N GLN A 382 -10.75 2.88 -14.54
CA GLN A 382 -9.38 3.27 -14.25
C GLN A 382 -9.34 4.71 -13.69
N ARG A 383 -8.62 4.87 -12.59
CA ARG A 383 -8.39 6.15 -11.91
C ARG A 383 -6.97 6.66 -12.09
N ALA A 384 -6.00 5.77 -12.05
CA ALA A 384 -4.59 6.08 -12.18
C ALA A 384 -3.80 4.87 -12.72
N THR A 385 -2.48 5.04 -12.81
CA THR A 385 -1.55 3.95 -13.14
C THR A 385 -0.52 3.84 -12.03
N TYR A 386 -0.41 2.63 -11.48
CA TYR A 386 0.59 2.22 -10.53
C TYR A 386 1.79 1.57 -11.20
N ALA A 387 2.87 1.47 -10.45
CA ALA A 387 3.96 0.55 -10.70
C ALA A 387 4.38 -0.13 -9.40
N THR A 388 5.01 -1.30 -9.53
CA THR A 388 5.61 -2.05 -8.43
C THR A 388 6.97 -2.59 -8.85
N VAL A 389 8.00 -2.36 -8.03
CA VAL A 389 9.33 -2.98 -8.14
C VAL A 389 9.50 -3.94 -6.97
N LEU A 390 9.88 -5.19 -7.23
CA LEU A 390 9.94 -6.28 -6.23
C LEU A 390 11.38 -6.80 -6.02
N PHE A 391 11.83 -6.92 -4.77
CA PHE A 391 13.21 -7.29 -4.39
C PHE A 391 13.35 -8.58 -3.56
#